data_AF-A0A091CMI8-F1
#
_entry.id   AF-A0A091CMI8-F1
#
_cell.length_a   1.000
_cell.length_b   1.000
_cell.length_c   1.000
_cell.angle_alpha   90.00
_cell.angle_beta   90.00
_cell.angle_gamma   90.00
#
_symmetry.space_group_name_H-M   'P 1'
#
loop_
_entity.id
_entity.type
_entity.pdbx_description
1 polymer ?
#
loop_
_entity_poly.entity_id
_entity_poly.type
_entity_poly.pdbx_seq_one_letter_code
_entity_poly.pdbx_strand_id
1 'polypeptide(L)'
;MAGPRPVVLSGPSGAGKSTLLKRLLQEHGSIFGFSVSHTTRDPRPGEENGRDYYFVTREVMQRDIAAGDFIEHAEFSGNLYGTSKAAVRAVQAMNRICVLDVDLQGVRSIKKTDLHPIYISVQPPSLAVLEQRLRQRNTETEESLAKRLAAARVDMDSSKEPGLFDLVIINNNLDEAYAQLKQALSEEAKLVLPGRGGREERPRQAGAALVGRVVSWLVPEVCKQEVMLTRSTCRSCTPAPMTNMSWSFLTRLLEEIHNHSTFVGKVWLTVLVVFRIVLTAVGGESIYSDEQAKFTCNTRQPGCDNVCYDAFAPLSHVRFWVFQIVVISTPSVLYLGYAVHRLARASEQERRRYGARRPGLYSLPSWWSRLCYSCLMAEGSAGRLPECVPEAPGFLLECDRASLDALHQHLALYRVRRKVKVEPCPEHRVWAVLSGTAQAGQTPLLQERAEATAILARDPRTVRMGWRLLTQDTGPALVPGARLGDPQDYHAHRYQQGVPEGVHDLPPGVALPLESNLVFMNGVSFTKGCYIGQELTARTHHMGVIRKRLFPVHLAGCLPAHSIMPGTPVLTESGQAAGKFRAGQGDFGLALLRMEKIKGPLHIKTSESDPVAITVSVPDWWPTATK
;
A
#
# COMPACT_ATOMS: atom_id res chain seq x y z
N MET A 1 -35.48 19.11 -16.99
CA MET A 1 -34.77 17.80 -17.02
C MET A 1 -34.92 17.17 -15.63
N ALA A 2 -35.41 15.94 -15.51
CA ALA A 2 -35.66 15.31 -14.21
C ALA A 2 -34.53 14.33 -13.86
N GLY A 3 -33.52 14.83 -13.15
CA GLY A 3 -32.39 14.05 -12.61
C GLY A 3 -31.77 14.81 -11.44
N PRO A 4 -30.90 14.18 -10.62
CA PRO A 4 -30.29 14.83 -9.47
C PRO A 4 -29.55 16.12 -9.87
N ARG A 5 -29.62 17.14 -9.01
CA ARG A 5 -28.99 18.45 -9.24
C ARG A 5 -27.47 18.27 -9.44
N PRO A 6 -26.89 18.72 -10.56
CA PRO A 6 -25.45 18.54 -10.81
C PRO A 6 -24.58 19.39 -9.88
N VAL A 7 -23.29 19.09 -9.84
CA VAL A 7 -22.28 19.80 -9.06
C VAL A 7 -21.19 20.29 -10.00
N VAL A 8 -20.85 21.56 -9.91
CA VAL A 8 -19.74 22.20 -10.62
C VAL A 8 -18.61 22.45 -9.63
N LEU A 9 -17.46 21.82 -9.85
CA LEU A 9 -16.20 22.20 -9.21
C LEU A 9 -15.40 23.10 -10.13
N SER A 10 -14.98 24.25 -9.60
CA SER A 10 -14.11 25.20 -10.29
C SER A 10 -12.95 25.64 -9.40
N GLY A 11 -11.96 26.29 -9.97
CA GLY A 11 -10.74 26.70 -9.28
C GLY A 11 -9.51 26.65 -10.18
N PRO A 12 -8.35 27.19 -9.77
CA PRO A 12 -7.20 27.25 -10.65
C PRO A 12 -6.54 25.88 -10.80
N SER A 13 -5.79 25.68 -11.90
CA SER A 13 -4.99 24.46 -12.07
C SER A 13 -3.92 24.39 -10.98
N GLY A 14 -3.86 23.28 -10.24
CA GLY A 14 -2.98 23.13 -9.07
C GLY A 14 -3.66 23.37 -7.72
N ALA A 15 -4.93 23.78 -7.69
CA ALA A 15 -5.69 23.94 -6.45
C ALA A 15 -6.08 22.61 -5.76
N GLY A 16 -5.96 21.47 -6.46
CA GLY A 16 -6.25 20.13 -5.91
C GLY A 16 -7.62 19.55 -6.25
N LYS A 17 -8.34 20.15 -7.22
CA LYS A 17 -9.66 19.70 -7.70
C LYS A 17 -9.69 18.21 -8.06
N SER A 18 -8.80 17.78 -8.96
CA SER A 18 -8.76 16.38 -9.42
C SER A 18 -8.49 15.39 -8.28
N THR A 19 -7.74 15.79 -7.25
CA THR A 19 -7.49 14.98 -6.06
C THR A 19 -8.75 14.83 -5.20
N LEU A 20 -9.49 15.92 -4.98
CA LEU A 20 -10.76 15.90 -4.26
C LEU A 20 -11.83 15.08 -5.03
N LEU A 21 -11.92 15.26 -6.34
CA LEU A 21 -12.83 14.50 -7.21
C LEU A 21 -12.52 13.01 -7.20
N LYS A 22 -11.25 12.63 -7.34
CA LYS A 22 -10.84 11.21 -7.30
C LYS A 22 -11.22 10.56 -5.97
N ARG A 23 -11.03 11.26 -4.85
CA ARG A 23 -11.43 10.78 -3.52
C ARG A 23 -12.95 10.65 -3.40
N LEU A 24 -13.71 11.65 -3.87
CA LEU A 24 -15.18 11.64 -3.85
C LEU A 24 -15.76 10.46 -4.64
N LEU A 25 -15.23 10.21 -5.85
CA LEU A 25 -15.70 9.12 -6.72
C LEU A 25 -15.28 7.74 -6.20
N GLN A 26 -14.13 7.63 -5.51
CA GLN A 26 -13.70 6.38 -4.87
C GLN A 26 -14.59 6.01 -3.67
N GLU A 27 -14.99 6.98 -2.85
CA GLU A 27 -15.81 6.73 -1.66
C GLU A 27 -17.31 6.65 -1.98
N HIS A 28 -17.79 7.43 -2.95
CA HIS A 28 -19.23 7.61 -3.23
C HIS A 28 -19.59 7.42 -4.71
N GLY A 29 -18.88 6.54 -5.44
CA GLY A 29 -19.09 6.31 -6.88
C GLY A 29 -20.46 5.73 -7.29
N SER A 30 -21.27 5.26 -6.33
CA SER A 30 -22.67 4.90 -6.57
C SER A 30 -23.61 6.10 -6.60
N ILE A 31 -23.23 7.21 -5.98
CA ILE A 31 -24.03 8.44 -5.85
C ILE A 31 -23.56 9.49 -6.86
N PHE A 32 -22.24 9.64 -7.05
CA PHE A 32 -21.65 10.63 -7.93
C PHE A 32 -21.11 9.99 -9.21
N GLY A 33 -21.22 10.70 -10.33
CA GLY A 33 -20.58 10.35 -11.59
C GLY A 33 -19.85 11.54 -12.19
N PHE A 34 -18.70 11.31 -12.80
CA PHE A 34 -17.90 12.36 -13.42
C PHE A 34 -18.30 12.55 -14.88
N SER A 35 -18.54 13.80 -15.29
CA SER A 35 -18.74 14.13 -16.71
C SER A 35 -17.39 14.34 -17.38
N VAL A 36 -17.01 13.42 -18.27
CA VAL A 36 -15.79 13.55 -19.08
C VAL A 36 -15.98 14.63 -20.15
N SER A 37 -15.21 15.71 -20.06
CA SER A 37 -15.25 16.84 -21.01
C SER A 37 -14.48 16.53 -22.30
N HIS A 38 -14.73 17.31 -23.36
CA HIS A 38 -14.02 17.21 -24.63
C HIS A 38 -12.88 18.22 -24.70
N THR A 39 -11.82 17.89 -25.45
CA THR A 39 -10.74 18.84 -25.74
C THR A 39 -10.12 18.62 -27.12
N THR A 40 -9.61 19.70 -27.72
CA THR A 40 -8.82 19.66 -28.96
C THR A 40 -7.32 19.51 -28.74
N ARG A 41 -6.88 19.49 -27.49
CA ARG A 41 -5.48 19.29 -27.14
C ARG A 41 -5.10 17.82 -27.36
N ASP A 42 -3.90 17.56 -27.84
CA ASP A 42 -3.39 16.18 -27.91
C ASP A 42 -3.30 15.53 -26.50
N PRO A 43 -3.59 14.22 -26.38
CA PRO A 43 -3.42 13.47 -25.14
C PRO A 43 -1.97 13.53 -24.63
N ARG A 44 -1.79 13.77 -23.32
CA ARG A 44 -0.47 13.64 -22.67
C ARG A 44 -0.11 12.17 -22.45
N PRO A 45 1.19 11.83 -22.25
CA PRO A 45 1.58 10.49 -21.86
C PRO A 45 0.82 10.01 -20.61
N GLY A 46 0.02 8.95 -20.77
CA GLY A 46 -0.81 8.37 -19.70
C GLY A 46 -2.25 8.86 -19.61
N GLU A 47 -2.68 9.82 -20.45
CA GLU A 47 -4.10 10.17 -20.59
C GLU A 47 -4.80 9.24 -21.58
N GLU A 48 -6.01 8.81 -21.25
CA GLU A 48 -6.83 7.89 -22.05
C GLU A 48 -8.09 8.58 -22.59
N ASN A 49 -8.37 8.39 -23.88
CA ASN A 49 -9.56 8.93 -24.53
C ASN A 49 -10.86 8.33 -23.95
N GLY A 50 -11.83 9.18 -23.63
CA GLY A 50 -13.10 8.80 -23.00
C GLY A 50 -13.01 8.54 -21.49
N ARG A 51 -11.82 8.75 -20.90
CA ARG A 51 -11.61 8.68 -19.45
C ARG A 51 -11.17 10.02 -18.88
N ASP A 52 -10.07 10.57 -19.40
CA ASP A 52 -9.55 11.87 -18.96
C ASP A 52 -10.25 13.01 -19.71
N TYR A 53 -10.29 12.91 -21.03
CA TYR A 53 -11.06 13.75 -21.93
C TYR A 53 -11.54 12.93 -23.14
N TYR A 54 -12.56 13.43 -23.82
CA TYR A 54 -12.80 13.07 -25.22
C TYR A 54 -11.91 13.96 -26.11
N PHE A 55 -10.85 13.39 -26.64
CA PHE A 55 -9.91 14.06 -27.52
C PHE A 55 -10.47 14.07 -28.94
N VAL A 56 -10.85 15.25 -29.43
CA VAL A 56 -11.51 15.47 -30.72
C VAL A 56 -10.79 16.55 -31.52
N THR A 57 -10.93 16.55 -32.85
CA THR A 57 -10.30 17.61 -33.66
C THR A 57 -11.04 18.94 -33.49
N ARG A 58 -10.35 20.05 -33.78
CA ARG A 58 -10.93 21.40 -33.64
C ARG A 58 -12.14 21.61 -34.53
N GLU A 59 -12.13 21.04 -35.74
CA GLU A 59 -13.21 21.15 -36.71
C GLU A 59 -14.48 20.41 -36.24
N VAL A 60 -14.31 19.23 -35.64
CA VAL A 60 -15.43 18.46 -35.06
C VAL A 60 -16.02 19.23 -33.89
N MET A 61 -15.17 19.69 -32.96
CA MET A 61 -15.64 20.42 -31.79
C MET A 61 -16.35 21.73 -32.15
N GLN A 62 -15.84 22.49 -33.12
CA GLN A 62 -16.49 23.72 -33.59
C GLN A 62 -17.85 23.46 -34.26
N ARG A 63 -17.97 22.37 -35.03
CA ARG A 63 -19.24 21.97 -35.64
C ARG A 63 -20.29 21.64 -34.56
N ASP A 64 -19.90 20.86 -33.57
CA ASP A 64 -20.80 20.43 -32.49
C ASP A 64 -21.16 21.60 -31.54
N ILE A 65 -20.24 22.54 -31.34
CA ILE A 65 -20.52 23.82 -30.67
C ILE A 65 -21.57 24.61 -31.47
N ALA A 66 -21.41 24.74 -32.79
CA ALA A 66 -22.37 25.44 -33.65
C ALA A 66 -23.74 24.75 -33.71
N ALA A 67 -23.79 23.43 -33.56
CA ALA A 67 -25.01 22.64 -33.43
C ALA A 67 -25.71 22.82 -32.06
N GLY A 68 -25.04 23.45 -31.08
CA GLY A 68 -25.58 23.67 -29.74
C GLY A 68 -25.50 22.44 -28.85
N ASP A 69 -24.59 21.50 -29.12
CA ASP A 69 -24.45 20.24 -28.36
C ASP A 69 -23.64 20.39 -27.06
N PHE A 70 -23.01 21.54 -26.86
CA PHE A 70 -22.22 21.87 -25.67
C PHE A 70 -23.02 22.68 -24.64
N ILE A 71 -22.81 22.39 -23.36
CA ILE A 71 -23.34 23.17 -22.22
C ILE A 71 -22.45 24.39 -22.00
N GLU A 72 -21.15 24.18 -22.04
CA GLU A 72 -20.14 25.21 -21.96
C GLU A 72 -18.94 24.83 -22.84
N HIS A 73 -18.23 25.86 -23.29
CA HIS A 73 -16.96 25.71 -23.96
C HIS A 73 -16.05 26.91 -23.68
N ALA A 74 -14.74 26.68 -23.64
CA ALA A 74 -13.73 27.72 -23.46
C ALA A 74 -12.48 27.42 -24.29
N GLU A 75 -11.74 28.46 -24.67
CA GLU A 75 -10.42 28.32 -25.30
C GLU A 75 -9.34 28.64 -24.28
N PHE A 76 -8.41 27.70 -24.06
CA PHE A 76 -7.29 27.86 -23.14
C PHE A 76 -5.98 27.40 -23.79
N SER A 77 -4.97 28.28 -23.81
CA SER A 77 -3.68 28.03 -24.45
C SER A 77 -3.80 27.49 -25.89
N GLY A 78 -4.72 28.04 -26.68
CA GLY A 78 -4.96 27.68 -28.09
C GLY A 78 -5.73 26.39 -28.32
N ASN A 79 -6.20 25.72 -27.26
CA ASN A 79 -7.03 24.51 -27.35
C ASN A 79 -8.44 24.78 -26.86
N LEU A 80 -9.44 24.18 -27.50
CA LEU A 80 -10.82 24.21 -27.05
C LEU A 80 -11.06 23.13 -26.00
N TYR A 81 -11.89 23.47 -25.02
CA TYR A 81 -12.39 22.60 -23.98
C TYR A 81 -13.90 22.81 -23.86
N GLY A 82 -14.64 21.78 -23.48
CA GLY A 82 -16.07 21.94 -23.28
C GLY A 82 -16.76 20.67 -22.83
N THR A 83 -17.89 20.86 -22.17
CA THR A 83 -18.71 19.77 -21.64
C THR A 83 -19.98 19.61 -22.48
N SER A 84 -20.14 18.43 -23.10
CA SER A 84 -21.29 18.16 -23.97
C SER A 84 -22.55 17.84 -23.17
N LYS A 85 -23.73 18.19 -23.73
CA LYS A 85 -25.04 17.82 -23.16
C LYS A 85 -25.17 16.29 -23.04
N ALA A 86 -24.60 15.56 -23.98
CA ALA A 86 -24.58 14.10 -23.97
C ALA A 86 -23.80 13.53 -22.77
N ALA A 87 -22.63 14.09 -22.44
CA ALA A 87 -21.82 13.65 -21.30
C ALA A 87 -22.58 13.80 -19.96
N VAL A 88 -23.26 14.93 -19.77
CA VAL A 88 -24.07 15.16 -18.57
C VAL A 88 -25.30 14.23 -18.53
N ARG A 89 -26.00 14.06 -19.66
CA ARG A 89 -27.14 13.15 -19.75
C ARG A 89 -26.77 11.69 -19.47
N ALA A 90 -25.58 11.24 -19.89
CA ALA A 90 -25.10 9.89 -19.63
C ALA A 90 -24.97 9.60 -18.13
N VAL A 91 -24.47 10.56 -17.35
CA VAL A 91 -24.37 10.42 -15.88
C VAL A 91 -25.75 10.50 -15.22
N GLN A 92 -26.60 11.42 -15.68
CA GLN A 92 -27.97 11.55 -15.17
C GLN A 92 -28.82 10.30 -15.44
N ALA A 93 -28.64 9.64 -16.58
CA ALA A 93 -29.32 8.39 -16.92
C ALA A 93 -28.98 7.23 -15.97
N MET A 94 -27.82 7.30 -15.29
CA MET A 94 -27.42 6.34 -14.24
C MET A 94 -27.99 6.69 -12.86
N ASN A 95 -28.87 7.71 -12.78
CA ASN A 95 -29.42 8.26 -11.55
C ASN A 95 -28.34 8.70 -10.54
N ARG A 96 -27.24 9.30 -11.05
CA ARG A 96 -26.13 9.82 -10.24
C ARG A 96 -26.07 11.34 -10.31
N ILE A 97 -25.54 11.95 -9.26
CA ILE A 97 -25.17 13.37 -9.23
C ILE A 97 -24.00 13.57 -10.19
N CYS A 98 -24.23 14.33 -11.25
CA CYS A 98 -23.21 14.64 -12.24
C CYS A 98 -22.24 15.70 -11.70
N VAL A 99 -20.94 15.40 -11.71
CA VAL A 99 -19.87 16.30 -11.27
C VAL A 99 -19.11 16.81 -12.49
N LEU A 100 -19.03 18.13 -12.64
CA LEU A 100 -18.35 18.84 -13.73
C LEU A 100 -17.10 19.54 -13.18
N ASP A 101 -15.94 19.34 -13.82
CA ASP A 101 -14.71 20.10 -13.55
C ASP A 101 -14.55 21.18 -14.63
N VAL A 102 -14.87 22.43 -14.29
CA VAL A 102 -14.91 23.55 -15.25
C VAL A 102 -14.17 24.77 -14.72
N ASP A 103 -13.66 25.61 -15.62
CA ASP A 103 -13.01 26.87 -15.24
C ASP A 103 -14.04 27.98 -14.92
N LEU A 104 -13.53 29.15 -14.55
CA LEU A 104 -14.35 30.32 -14.22
C LEU A 104 -15.27 30.76 -15.36
N GLN A 105 -14.82 30.65 -16.62
CA GLN A 105 -15.63 31.02 -17.78
C GLN A 105 -16.74 30.00 -18.02
N GLY A 106 -16.44 28.72 -17.82
CA GLY A 106 -17.41 27.63 -17.80
C GLY A 106 -18.48 27.87 -16.73
N VAL A 107 -18.11 28.26 -15.50
CA VAL A 107 -19.06 28.62 -14.43
C VAL A 107 -20.04 29.71 -14.88
N ARG A 108 -19.52 30.81 -15.45
CA ARG A 108 -20.35 31.93 -15.96
C ARG A 108 -21.23 31.51 -17.13
N SER A 109 -20.77 30.60 -17.97
CA SER A 109 -21.55 30.07 -19.10
C SER A 109 -22.67 29.15 -18.62
N ILE A 110 -22.39 28.21 -17.70
CA ILE A 110 -23.39 27.30 -17.13
C ILE A 110 -24.47 28.09 -16.37
N LYS A 111 -24.15 29.20 -15.71
CA LYS A 111 -25.16 30.06 -15.04
C LYS A 111 -26.20 30.65 -15.99
N LYS A 112 -25.92 30.72 -17.30
CA LYS A 112 -26.88 31.15 -18.33
C LYS A 112 -27.79 30.01 -18.82
N THR A 113 -27.53 28.78 -18.37
CA THR A 113 -28.29 27.59 -18.73
C THR A 113 -29.30 27.22 -17.63
N ASP A 114 -30.20 26.31 -17.94
CA ASP A 114 -31.22 25.76 -17.03
C ASP A 114 -30.68 24.60 -16.16
N LEU A 115 -29.36 24.37 -16.13
CA LEU A 115 -28.75 23.23 -15.42
C LEU A 115 -28.81 23.39 -13.88
N HIS A 116 -28.84 24.63 -13.39
CA HIS A 116 -28.89 24.99 -11.97
C HIS A 116 -28.05 24.12 -11.02
N PRO A 117 -26.74 23.91 -11.26
CA PRO A 117 -25.91 23.06 -10.40
C PRO A 117 -25.58 23.73 -9.04
N ILE A 118 -24.98 22.98 -8.13
CA ILE A 118 -24.25 23.54 -6.97
C ILE A 118 -22.86 23.95 -7.44
N TYR A 119 -22.48 25.19 -7.20
CA TYR A 119 -21.19 25.77 -7.60
C TYR A 119 -20.21 25.79 -6.43
N ILE A 120 -19.11 25.03 -6.54
CA ILE A 120 -18.06 24.94 -5.52
C ILE A 120 -16.74 25.42 -6.10
N SER A 121 -16.14 26.43 -5.49
CA SER A 121 -14.80 26.91 -5.84
C SER A 121 -13.76 26.27 -4.93
N VAL A 122 -12.69 25.70 -5.49
CA VAL A 122 -11.55 25.14 -4.75
C VAL A 122 -10.34 26.03 -4.99
N GLN A 123 -9.90 26.73 -3.96
CA GLN A 123 -8.83 27.72 -4.02
C GLN A 123 -7.58 27.25 -3.29
N PRO A 124 -6.36 27.59 -3.76
CA PRO A 124 -5.14 27.40 -3.00
C PRO A 124 -5.07 28.42 -1.82
N PRO A 125 -4.26 28.15 -0.78
CA PRO A 125 -4.01 29.12 0.31
C PRO A 125 -3.53 30.48 -0.19
N SER A 126 -2.65 30.46 -1.19
CA SER A 126 -2.01 31.64 -1.75
C SER A 126 -1.46 31.35 -3.14
N LEU A 127 -1.23 32.41 -3.91
CA LEU A 127 -0.57 32.32 -5.22
C LEU A 127 0.83 31.71 -5.12
N ALA A 128 1.59 32.02 -4.05
CA ALA A 128 2.93 31.47 -3.84
C ALA A 128 2.92 29.94 -3.69
N VAL A 129 1.96 29.41 -2.91
CA VAL A 129 1.79 27.95 -2.76
C VAL A 129 1.35 27.32 -4.08
N LEU A 130 0.50 28.01 -4.86
CA LEU A 130 0.10 27.54 -6.18
C LEU A 130 1.29 27.48 -7.15
N GLU A 131 2.13 28.51 -7.19
CA GLU A 131 3.35 28.54 -8.00
C GLU A 131 4.29 27.39 -7.65
N GLN A 132 4.54 27.17 -6.35
CA GLN A 132 5.36 26.06 -5.89
C GLN A 132 4.80 24.71 -6.36
N ARG A 133 3.48 24.51 -6.25
CA ARG A 133 2.80 23.28 -6.73
C ARG A 133 2.88 23.10 -8.24
N LEU A 134 2.84 24.18 -9.02
CA LEU A 134 2.95 24.13 -10.48
C LEU A 134 4.39 23.86 -10.92
N ARG A 135 5.39 24.51 -10.32
CA ARG A 135 6.82 24.29 -10.60
C ARG A 135 7.26 22.85 -10.29
N GLN A 136 6.77 22.27 -9.19
CA GLN A 136 7.06 20.87 -8.81
C GLN A 136 6.63 19.83 -9.86
N ARG A 137 5.75 20.18 -10.81
CA ARG A 137 5.29 19.25 -11.84
C ARG A 137 6.28 19.06 -13.00
N ASN A 138 7.30 19.92 -13.12
CA ASN A 138 8.34 19.86 -14.17
C ASN A 138 7.83 19.74 -15.61
N THR A 139 6.60 20.15 -15.88
CA THR A 139 5.95 20.07 -17.21
C THR A 139 5.61 21.44 -17.79
N GLU A 140 5.92 22.52 -17.08
CA GLU A 140 5.56 23.89 -17.45
C GLU A 140 6.79 24.66 -17.93
N THR A 141 6.63 25.48 -18.96
CA THR A 141 7.62 26.50 -19.35
C THR A 141 7.37 27.77 -18.54
N GLU A 142 8.38 28.65 -18.39
CA GLU A 142 8.19 29.92 -17.67
C GLU A 142 7.05 30.77 -18.27
N GLU A 143 6.90 30.75 -19.60
CA GLU A 143 5.80 31.44 -20.28
C GLU A 143 4.43 30.83 -19.97
N SER A 144 4.31 29.49 -19.95
CA SER A 144 3.04 28.82 -19.60
C SER A 144 2.69 29.00 -18.13
N LEU A 145 3.69 29.01 -17.25
CA LEU A 145 3.55 29.25 -15.82
C LEU A 145 3.04 30.66 -15.54
N ALA A 146 3.63 31.68 -16.16
CA ALA A 146 3.19 33.07 -16.02
C ALA A 146 1.71 33.26 -16.44
N LYS A 147 1.31 32.66 -17.57
CA LYS A 147 -0.09 32.68 -18.03
C LYS A 147 -1.04 32.01 -17.02
N ARG A 148 -0.64 30.88 -16.43
CA ARG A 148 -1.45 30.17 -15.42
C ARG A 148 -1.57 30.92 -14.11
N LEU A 149 -0.51 31.57 -13.65
CA LEU A 149 -0.55 32.37 -12.42
C LEU A 149 -1.41 33.62 -12.60
N ALA A 150 -1.36 34.27 -13.78
CA ALA A 150 -2.25 35.37 -14.11
C ALA A 150 -3.72 34.93 -14.11
N ALA A 151 -4.03 33.81 -14.76
CA ALA A 151 -5.38 33.23 -14.76
C ALA A 151 -5.85 32.84 -13.33
N ALA A 152 -4.96 32.25 -12.53
CA ALA A 152 -5.27 31.89 -11.15
C ALA A 152 -5.55 33.10 -10.26
N ARG A 153 -4.86 34.22 -10.49
CA ARG A 153 -5.15 35.47 -9.77
C ARG A 153 -6.55 35.98 -10.07
N VAL A 154 -6.93 36.00 -11.34
CA VAL A 154 -8.29 36.39 -11.77
C VAL A 154 -9.34 35.45 -11.16
N ASP A 155 -9.07 34.15 -11.14
CA ASP A 155 -9.97 33.15 -10.56
C ASP A 155 -10.14 33.31 -9.04
N MET A 156 -9.03 33.51 -8.30
CA MET A 156 -9.07 33.77 -6.86
C MET A 156 -9.84 35.05 -6.52
N ASP A 157 -9.69 36.12 -7.29
CA ASP A 157 -10.42 37.37 -7.06
C ASP A 157 -11.90 37.25 -7.44
N SER A 158 -12.21 36.57 -8.54
CA SER A 158 -13.59 36.32 -8.97
C SER A 158 -14.32 35.36 -8.02
N SER A 159 -13.62 34.43 -7.36
CA SER A 159 -14.22 33.52 -6.38
C SER A 159 -14.83 34.22 -5.16
N LYS A 160 -14.42 35.49 -4.91
CA LYS A 160 -14.96 36.34 -3.85
C LYS A 160 -16.22 37.11 -4.29
N GLU A 161 -16.59 37.06 -5.57
CA GLU A 161 -17.80 37.71 -6.08
C GLU A 161 -19.05 37.07 -5.44
N PRO A 162 -19.93 37.86 -4.78
CA PRO A 162 -21.12 37.32 -4.14
C PRO A 162 -22.08 36.70 -5.17
N GLY A 163 -22.56 35.48 -4.89
CA GLY A 163 -23.50 34.75 -5.75
C GLY A 163 -22.86 34.00 -6.93
N LEU A 164 -21.54 34.08 -7.11
CA LEU A 164 -20.86 33.30 -8.15
C LEU A 164 -20.69 31.83 -7.75
N PHE A 165 -20.31 31.56 -6.50
CA PHE A 165 -20.17 30.22 -5.93
C PHE A 165 -21.07 30.05 -4.69
N ASP A 166 -21.64 28.87 -4.54
CA ASP A 166 -22.41 28.49 -3.33
C ASP A 166 -21.47 28.19 -2.16
N LEU A 167 -20.26 27.70 -2.46
CA LEU A 167 -19.22 27.40 -1.48
C LEU A 167 -17.82 27.68 -2.03
N VAL A 168 -16.94 28.22 -1.19
CA VAL A 168 -15.50 28.38 -1.49
C VAL A 168 -14.69 27.59 -0.48
N ILE A 169 -13.90 26.63 -0.95
CA ILE A 169 -13.04 25.74 -0.15
C ILE A 169 -11.58 26.15 -0.34
N ILE A 170 -10.90 26.48 0.76
CA ILE A 170 -9.45 26.79 0.74
C ILE A 170 -8.66 25.50 1.02
N ASN A 171 -7.97 24.99 0.01
CA ASN A 171 -7.26 23.71 0.07
C ASN A 171 -5.84 23.82 0.65
N ASN A 172 -5.79 24.00 1.96
CA ASN A 172 -4.55 23.97 2.76
C ASN A 172 -4.21 22.54 3.17
N ASN A 173 -5.21 21.83 3.70
CA ASN A 173 -5.16 20.43 4.07
C ASN A 173 -6.22 19.66 3.26
N LEU A 174 -5.80 18.59 2.59
CA LEU A 174 -6.66 17.80 1.73
C LEU A 174 -7.82 17.14 2.50
N ASP A 175 -7.60 16.70 3.74
CA ASP A 175 -8.61 16.03 4.55
C ASP A 175 -9.72 17.00 4.99
N GLU A 176 -9.33 18.21 5.42
CA GLU A 176 -10.28 19.26 5.81
C GLU A 176 -11.07 19.78 4.59
N ALA A 177 -10.39 20.03 3.48
CA ALA A 177 -11.03 20.43 2.23
C ALA A 177 -12.03 19.39 1.73
N TYR A 178 -11.69 18.10 1.88
CA TYR A 178 -12.59 17.00 1.51
C TYR A 178 -13.77 16.87 2.48
N ALA A 179 -13.57 17.07 3.78
CA ALA A 179 -14.67 17.07 4.76
C ALA A 179 -15.68 18.19 4.47
N GLN A 180 -15.21 19.40 4.12
CA GLN A 180 -16.06 20.52 3.71
C GLN A 180 -16.84 20.19 2.43
N LEU A 181 -16.16 19.61 1.43
CA LEU A 181 -16.81 19.18 0.18
C LEU A 181 -17.91 18.15 0.46
N LYS A 182 -17.65 17.14 1.31
CA LYS A 182 -18.61 16.11 1.67
C LYS A 182 -19.82 16.68 2.42
N GLN A 183 -19.59 17.62 3.33
CA GLN A 183 -20.66 18.29 4.06
C GLN A 183 -21.58 19.06 3.11
N ALA A 184 -21.01 19.82 2.17
CA ALA A 184 -21.75 20.58 1.18
C ALA A 184 -22.65 19.73 0.28
N LEU A 185 -22.18 18.52 -0.06
CA LEU A 185 -22.89 17.60 -0.94
C LEU A 185 -23.80 16.61 -0.21
N SER A 186 -23.81 16.62 1.12
CA SER A 186 -24.51 15.62 1.93
C SER A 186 -26.03 15.65 1.77
N GLU A 187 -26.64 16.84 1.63
CA GLU A 187 -28.09 16.97 1.46
C GLU A 187 -28.55 16.47 0.09
N GLU A 188 -27.83 16.82 -0.99
CA GLU A 188 -28.12 16.29 -2.33
C GLU A 188 -27.89 14.78 -2.40
N ALA A 189 -26.86 14.27 -1.73
CA ALA A 189 -26.59 12.84 -1.67
C ALA A 189 -27.73 12.04 -1.02
N LYS A 190 -28.45 12.62 -0.04
CA LYS A 190 -29.63 11.98 0.58
C LYS A 190 -30.80 11.84 -0.38
N LEU A 191 -30.97 12.78 -1.32
CA LEU A 191 -32.08 12.77 -2.29
C LEU A 191 -31.96 11.66 -3.33
N VAL A 192 -30.74 11.19 -3.60
CA VAL A 192 -30.46 10.09 -4.54
C VAL A 192 -30.59 8.72 -3.89
N LEU A 193 -30.61 8.64 -2.56
CA LEU A 193 -30.84 7.40 -1.82
C LEU A 193 -32.35 7.09 -1.77
N PRO A 194 -32.79 5.85 -2.08
CA PRO A 194 -34.21 5.49 -2.02
C PRO A 194 -34.76 5.67 -0.60
N GLY A 195 -35.78 6.53 -0.48
CA GLY A 195 -36.25 7.11 0.77
C GLY A 195 -36.93 6.15 1.75
N ARG A 196 -36.52 6.23 3.03
CA ARG A 196 -37.40 5.99 4.19
C ARG A 196 -38.37 7.16 4.28
N GLY A 197 -39.60 7.03 3.79
CA GLY A 197 -40.55 8.13 3.83
C GLY A 197 -41.92 7.81 3.29
N GLY A 198 -42.58 6.78 3.83
CA GLY A 198 -43.98 6.49 3.58
C GLY A 198 -44.66 6.05 4.87
N ARG A 199 -45.54 6.88 5.41
CA ARG A 199 -46.57 6.46 6.37
C ARG A 199 -47.47 5.49 5.62
N GLU A 200 -47.59 4.25 6.10
CA GLU A 200 -48.67 3.37 5.64
C GLU A 200 -49.21 2.54 6.81
N GLU A 201 -50.53 2.53 6.84
CA GLU A 201 -51.40 2.08 7.91
C GLU A 201 -51.41 0.55 8.04
N ARG A 202 -51.61 0.07 9.27
CA ARG A 202 -51.81 -1.35 9.57
C ARG A 202 -53.09 -1.89 8.90
N PRO A 203 -53.04 -3.02 8.19
CA PRO A 203 -54.17 -3.93 8.11
C PRO A 203 -54.06 -5.01 9.19
N ARG A 204 -55.22 -5.40 9.68
CA ARG A 204 -55.46 -6.33 10.78
C ARG A 204 -55.01 -7.75 10.43
N GLN A 205 -54.59 -8.46 11.48
CA GLN A 205 -54.34 -9.89 11.53
C GLN A 205 -55.51 -10.70 10.95
N ALA A 206 -55.19 -11.69 10.13
CA ALA A 206 -55.94 -12.95 10.04
C ALA A 206 -54.90 -14.07 9.98
N GLY A 207 -54.95 -14.97 10.95
CA GLY A 207 -54.04 -16.12 11.05
C GLY A 207 -54.41 -17.22 10.06
N ALA A 208 -53.40 -17.94 9.60
CA ALA A 208 -53.46 -19.36 9.31
C ALA A 208 -52.03 -19.90 9.26
N ALA A 209 -51.75 -20.88 10.11
CA ALA A 209 -50.51 -21.63 10.15
C ALA A 209 -50.30 -22.41 8.83
N LEU A 210 -49.07 -22.46 8.34
CA LEU A 210 -48.48 -23.69 7.81
C LEU A 210 -46.97 -23.55 7.65
N VAL A 211 -46.30 -24.65 7.99
CA VAL A 211 -44.88 -24.84 8.27
C VAL A 211 -44.02 -24.70 7.00
N GLY A 212 -42.89 -24.00 7.11
CA GLY A 212 -41.82 -24.02 6.09
C GLY A 212 -40.55 -23.35 6.61
N ARG A 213 -39.65 -24.14 7.21
CA ARG A 213 -38.43 -23.69 7.90
C ARG A 213 -37.32 -23.26 6.92
N VAL A 214 -36.70 -22.10 7.15
CA VAL A 214 -35.45 -21.65 6.49
C VAL A 214 -34.23 -21.93 7.40
N VAL A 215 -33.12 -22.36 6.80
CA VAL A 215 -31.88 -22.85 7.44
C VAL A 215 -30.70 -22.00 6.95
N SER A 216 -29.99 -21.29 7.84
CA SER A 216 -28.67 -20.66 7.55
C SER A 216 -27.61 -21.41 8.35
N TRP A 217 -26.43 -21.68 7.76
CA TRP A 217 -25.32 -22.44 8.37
C TRP A 217 -24.16 -21.48 8.78
N LEU A 218 -23.34 -21.87 9.77
CA LEU A 218 -22.50 -21.00 10.62
C LEU A 218 -21.31 -21.83 11.10
N VAL A 219 -20.32 -21.95 10.25
CA VAL A 219 -19.27 -22.96 10.38
C VAL A 219 -18.22 -22.53 11.42
N PRO A 220 -17.82 -23.38 12.39
CA PRO A 220 -16.67 -23.12 13.25
C PRO A 220 -15.38 -23.32 12.45
N GLU A 221 -14.66 -22.25 12.14
CA GLU A 221 -13.31 -22.38 11.59
C GLU A 221 -12.34 -22.80 12.71
N VAL A 222 -11.99 -24.08 12.71
CA VAL A 222 -10.94 -24.63 13.56
C VAL A 222 -9.61 -24.25 12.94
N CYS A 223 -9.01 -23.11 13.32
CA CYS A 223 -7.54 -22.87 13.42
C CYS A 223 -7.09 -21.44 13.10
N LYS A 224 -7.42 -20.42 13.90
CA LYS A 224 -6.68 -19.13 13.92
C LYS A 224 -6.72 -18.48 15.32
N GLN A 225 -5.65 -17.78 15.69
CA GLN A 225 -5.54 -16.89 16.87
C GLN A 225 -4.89 -15.57 16.42
N GLU A 226 -5.30 -14.45 17.02
CA GLU A 226 -4.88 -13.10 16.61
C GLU A 226 -3.72 -12.58 17.47
N VAL A 227 -3.37 -11.29 17.39
CA VAL A 227 -2.33 -10.64 18.20
C VAL A 227 -2.65 -9.14 18.48
N MET A 228 -2.52 -8.63 19.72
CA MET A 228 -2.77 -7.21 20.13
C MET A 228 -1.49 -6.46 20.57
N LEU A 229 -1.56 -5.12 20.53
CA LEU A 229 -0.45 -4.16 20.61
C LEU A 229 -0.71 -2.99 21.58
N THR A 230 -0.03 -2.90 22.74
CA THR A 230 -0.10 -1.75 23.69
C THR A 230 1.26 -1.33 24.29
N ARG A 231 1.34 -0.18 24.99
CA ARG A 231 2.60 0.51 25.37
C ARG A 231 2.69 0.83 26.88
N SER A 232 3.89 0.84 27.45
CA SER A 232 4.18 1.33 28.82
C SER A 232 5.46 2.20 28.91
N THR A 233 5.51 3.10 29.90
CA THR A 233 6.48 4.19 30.13
C THR A 233 7.58 3.83 31.13
N CYS A 234 8.81 4.38 30.99
CA CYS A 234 9.82 4.36 32.05
C CYS A 234 10.74 5.62 32.04
N ARG A 235 11.32 5.90 33.22
CA ARG A 235 11.92 7.15 33.72
C ARG A 235 13.37 7.44 33.27
N SER A 236 13.73 8.72 33.43
CA SER A 236 14.97 9.44 33.10
C SER A 236 16.17 9.18 34.03
N CYS A 237 17.40 9.28 33.50
CA CYS A 237 18.64 9.62 34.23
C CYS A 237 19.61 10.43 33.33
N THR A 238 20.31 11.41 33.93
CA THR A 238 21.26 12.38 33.35
C THR A 238 22.70 11.84 33.19
N PRO A 239 23.54 12.34 32.27
CA PRO A 239 24.98 12.00 32.21
C PRO A 239 25.91 13.11 32.75
N ALA A 240 27.08 12.67 33.24
CA ALA A 240 28.24 13.47 33.66
C ALA A 240 29.34 13.48 32.56
N PRO A 241 30.37 14.36 32.60
CA PRO A 241 31.26 14.64 31.47
C PRO A 241 32.46 13.69 31.33
N MET A 242 32.97 13.54 30.10
CA MET A 242 34.12 12.71 29.71
C MET A 242 35.46 13.45 29.84
N THR A 243 36.53 12.72 30.21
CA THR A 243 37.94 13.21 30.27
C THR A 243 38.82 12.62 29.17
N ASN A 244 39.77 13.42 28.67
CA ASN A 244 40.68 13.20 27.53
C ASN A 244 41.65 12.01 27.63
N MET A 245 41.94 11.40 26.48
CA MET A 245 43.00 10.41 26.24
C MET A 245 44.34 11.13 25.91
N SER A 246 45.47 10.71 26.47
CA SER A 246 46.74 11.45 26.37
C SER A 246 47.53 11.18 25.08
N TRP A 247 47.83 12.24 24.33
CA TRP A 247 48.60 12.27 23.07
C TRP A 247 50.00 11.62 23.11
N SER A 248 50.62 11.53 24.28
CA SER A 248 51.98 10.98 24.47
C SER A 248 52.08 9.47 24.21
N PHE A 249 50.97 8.74 24.32
CA PHE A 249 50.93 7.31 24.00
C PHE A 249 50.84 7.08 22.49
N LEU A 250 50.04 7.89 21.79
CA LEU A 250 49.85 7.79 20.35
C LEU A 250 51.15 8.08 19.59
N THR A 251 51.94 9.06 20.05
CA THR A 251 53.23 9.43 19.45
C THR A 251 54.29 8.33 19.60
N ARG A 252 54.44 7.75 20.79
CA ARG A 252 55.36 6.61 21.02
C ARG A 252 54.99 5.38 20.20
N LEU A 253 53.68 5.13 20.06
CA LEU A 253 53.18 4.01 19.27
C LEU A 253 53.48 4.20 17.78
N LEU A 254 53.36 5.43 17.27
CA LEU A 254 53.65 5.77 15.87
C LEU A 254 55.15 5.68 15.55
N GLU A 255 56.03 6.06 16.47
CA GLU A 255 57.50 5.97 16.31
C GLU A 255 57.99 4.53 16.15
N GLU A 256 57.42 3.57 16.88
CA GLU A 256 57.86 2.17 16.86
C GLU A 256 57.45 1.45 15.55
N ILE A 257 56.28 1.79 15.01
CA ILE A 257 55.78 1.30 13.71
C ILE A 257 56.65 1.83 12.56
N HIS A 258 57.20 3.04 12.72
CA HIS A 258 58.06 3.65 11.73
C HIS A 258 59.39 2.89 11.52
N ASN A 259 59.79 1.91 12.33
CA ASN A 259 61.04 1.19 12.08
C ASN A 259 60.94 0.02 11.09
N HIS A 260 59.74 -0.38 10.66
CA HIS A 260 59.54 -1.61 9.87
C HIS A 260 59.03 -1.41 8.43
N SER A 261 58.89 -0.17 7.96
CA SER A 261 58.47 0.13 6.58
C SER A 261 59.53 0.94 5.84
N THR A 262 59.69 0.71 4.53
CA THR A 262 60.63 1.48 3.70
C THR A 262 60.20 2.95 3.67
N PHE A 263 61.17 3.88 3.64
CA PHE A 263 60.88 5.32 3.62
C PHE A 263 59.89 5.70 2.50
N VAL A 264 60.09 5.12 1.31
CA VAL A 264 59.20 5.31 0.15
C VAL A 264 57.80 4.75 0.40
N GLY A 265 57.68 3.55 0.99
CA GLY A 265 56.39 2.95 1.31
C GLY A 265 55.59 3.75 2.35
N LYS A 266 56.26 4.34 3.35
CA LYS A 266 55.63 5.21 4.36
C LYS A 266 55.03 6.46 3.74
N VAL A 267 55.81 7.16 2.92
CA VAL A 267 55.35 8.38 2.25
C VAL A 267 54.20 8.05 1.31
N TRP A 268 54.32 6.99 0.52
CA TRP A 268 53.28 6.58 -0.42
C TRP A 268 51.97 6.17 0.26
N LEU A 269 52.02 5.36 1.31
CA LEU A 269 50.82 4.89 2.03
C LEU A 269 50.14 6.05 2.76
N THR A 270 50.92 6.94 3.39
CA THR A 270 50.39 8.12 4.07
C THR A 270 49.73 9.08 3.08
N VAL A 271 50.36 9.34 1.93
CA VAL A 271 49.79 10.17 0.86
C VAL A 271 48.52 9.54 0.30
N LEU A 272 48.49 8.22 0.05
CA LEU A 272 47.30 7.53 -0.44
C LEU A 272 46.14 7.58 0.55
N VAL A 273 46.39 7.37 1.85
CA VAL A 273 45.35 7.42 2.89
C VAL A 273 44.81 8.84 3.04
N VAL A 274 45.69 9.85 3.13
CA VAL A 274 45.28 11.25 3.22
C VAL A 274 44.49 11.66 1.97
N PHE A 275 44.99 11.34 0.78
CA PHE A 275 44.31 11.65 -0.48
C PHE A 275 42.92 11.00 -0.57
N ARG A 276 42.78 9.74 -0.14
CA ARG A 276 41.49 9.02 -0.15
C ARG A 276 40.53 9.54 0.91
N ILE A 277 41.01 9.88 2.11
CA ILE A 277 40.18 10.52 3.15
C ILE A 277 39.69 11.88 2.65
N VAL A 278 40.56 12.69 2.06
CA VAL A 278 40.21 14.00 1.48
C VAL A 278 39.21 13.84 0.33
N LEU A 279 39.42 12.89 -0.59
CA LEU A 279 38.44 12.61 -1.64
C LEU A 279 37.09 12.16 -1.09
N THR A 280 37.08 11.37 -0.01
CA THR A 280 35.82 10.91 0.60
C THR A 280 35.11 12.02 1.36
N ALA A 281 35.83 12.80 2.17
CA ALA A 281 35.28 13.85 3.01
C ALA A 281 34.91 15.12 2.23
N VAL A 282 35.74 15.51 1.25
CA VAL A 282 35.55 16.75 0.47
C VAL A 282 34.87 16.46 -0.86
N GLY A 283 35.29 15.41 -1.58
CA GLY A 283 34.72 15.05 -2.89
C GLY A 283 33.43 14.23 -2.78
N GLY A 284 33.35 13.31 -1.83
CA GLY A 284 32.18 12.46 -1.60
C GLY A 284 30.95 13.28 -1.25
N GLU A 285 31.02 14.13 -0.23
CA GLU A 285 29.88 14.95 0.18
C GLU A 285 29.55 16.07 -0.81
N SER A 286 30.51 16.65 -1.53
CA SER A 286 30.21 17.75 -2.47
C SER A 286 29.65 17.27 -3.82
N ILE A 287 30.13 16.13 -4.34
CA ILE A 287 29.74 15.61 -5.65
C ILE A 287 28.55 14.65 -5.54
N TYR A 288 28.45 13.93 -4.42
CA TYR A 288 27.45 12.89 -4.19
C TYR A 288 26.57 13.22 -2.96
N SER A 289 26.40 14.48 -2.56
CA SER A 289 25.34 14.84 -1.59
C SER A 289 23.94 14.71 -2.19
N ASP A 290 23.83 14.77 -3.52
CA ASP A 290 22.55 14.77 -4.24
C ASP A 290 22.13 13.38 -4.76
N GLU A 291 22.89 12.30 -4.50
CA GLU A 291 22.51 10.94 -4.95
C GLU A 291 21.14 10.53 -4.40
N GLN A 292 20.75 11.06 -3.24
CA GLN A 292 19.40 10.87 -2.67
C GLN A 292 18.38 11.93 -3.10
N ALA A 293 18.79 13.08 -3.63
CA ALA A 293 17.89 14.18 -3.98
C ALA A 293 16.93 13.82 -5.13
N LYS A 294 17.34 12.90 -6.01
CA LYS A 294 16.48 12.34 -7.08
C LYS A 294 15.68 11.10 -6.62
N PHE A 295 16.00 10.51 -5.47
CA PHE A 295 15.24 9.43 -4.86
C PHE A 295 14.22 10.00 -3.87
N THR A 296 13.06 10.40 -4.37
CA THR A 296 11.93 10.77 -3.50
C THR A 296 11.27 9.51 -2.94
N CYS A 297 11.74 9.05 -1.78
CA CYS A 297 11.05 7.98 -1.04
C CYS A 297 9.62 8.46 -0.67
N ASN A 298 8.60 7.85 -1.27
CA ASN A 298 7.20 8.24 -1.13
C ASN A 298 6.54 7.73 0.18
N THR A 299 7.30 7.12 1.09
CA THR A 299 6.72 6.21 2.08
C THR A 299 6.41 6.83 3.43
N ARG A 300 6.97 8.02 3.77
CA ARG A 300 6.89 8.64 5.11
C ARG A 300 7.17 7.67 6.28
N GLN A 301 7.75 6.50 6.02
CA GLN A 301 8.07 5.51 7.03
C GLN A 301 9.44 5.84 7.65
N PRO A 302 9.61 5.77 8.97
CA PRO A 302 10.91 6.04 9.58
C PRO A 302 11.90 4.95 9.13
N GLY A 303 13.04 5.31 8.53
CA GLY A 303 14.11 4.39 8.12
C GLY A 303 14.20 4.05 6.62
N CYS A 304 13.47 4.74 5.74
CA CYS A 304 13.48 4.51 4.29
C CYS A 304 14.77 4.94 3.57
N ASP A 305 15.62 5.77 4.18
CA ASP A 305 16.69 6.46 3.45
C ASP A 305 17.87 5.56 3.03
N ASN A 306 17.93 4.31 3.51
CA ASN A 306 19.10 3.45 3.36
C ASN A 306 18.92 2.23 2.44
N VAL A 307 17.71 1.91 1.97
CA VAL A 307 17.40 0.62 1.31
C VAL A 307 17.30 0.71 -0.23
N CYS A 308 17.45 1.89 -0.83
CA CYS A 308 17.35 2.07 -2.28
C CYS A 308 18.71 1.85 -2.98
N TYR A 309 19.11 0.59 -3.19
CA TYR A 309 20.20 0.22 -4.10
C TYR A 309 19.77 -0.99 -4.92
N ASP A 310 19.92 -0.92 -6.25
CA ASP A 310 19.46 -1.94 -7.20
C ASP A 310 20.62 -2.84 -7.68
N ALA A 311 20.33 -3.77 -8.60
CA ALA A 311 21.32 -4.70 -9.15
C ALA A 311 22.42 -4.04 -9.99
N PHE A 312 22.26 -2.77 -10.39
CA PHE A 312 23.23 -2.01 -11.18
C PHE A 312 24.17 -1.19 -10.28
N ALA A 313 23.70 -0.68 -9.14
CA ALA A 313 24.51 0.04 -8.15
C ALA A 313 24.24 -0.46 -6.71
N PRO A 314 24.79 -1.63 -6.29
CA PRO A 314 24.47 -2.28 -5.01
C PRO A 314 25.04 -1.56 -3.77
N LEU A 315 25.95 -0.59 -3.95
CA LEU A 315 26.62 0.16 -2.88
C LEU A 315 26.72 1.64 -3.30
N SER A 316 26.38 2.58 -2.41
CA SER A 316 26.68 4.00 -2.63
C SER A 316 28.18 4.20 -2.86
N HIS A 317 28.54 5.12 -3.75
CA HIS A 317 29.93 5.41 -4.06
C HIS A 317 30.71 5.85 -2.82
N VAL A 318 30.10 6.67 -1.94
CA VAL A 318 30.72 7.09 -0.67
C VAL A 318 31.05 5.89 0.24
N ARG A 319 30.10 4.96 0.45
CA ARG A 319 30.36 3.72 1.23
C ARG A 319 31.41 2.83 0.60
N PHE A 320 31.49 2.75 -0.73
CA PHE A 320 32.53 2.00 -1.43
C PHE A 320 33.93 2.58 -1.15
N TRP A 321 34.09 3.90 -1.22
CA TRP A 321 35.35 4.57 -0.91
C TRP A 321 35.76 4.41 0.56
N VAL A 322 34.80 4.52 1.50
CA VAL A 322 35.03 4.24 2.92
C VAL A 322 35.47 2.80 3.14
N PHE A 323 34.79 1.82 2.53
CA PHE A 323 35.16 0.42 2.60
C PHE A 323 36.58 0.18 2.08
N GLN A 324 36.95 0.82 0.97
CA GLN A 324 38.29 0.72 0.41
C GLN A 324 39.36 1.29 1.33
N ILE A 325 39.09 2.39 2.04
CA ILE A 325 40.00 2.95 3.05
C ILE A 325 40.19 1.97 4.22
N VAL A 326 39.10 1.34 4.69
CA VAL A 326 39.17 0.33 5.76
C VAL A 326 40.02 -0.86 5.31
N VAL A 327 39.79 -1.41 4.12
CA VAL A 327 40.55 -2.56 3.60
C VAL A 327 42.03 -2.24 3.44
N ILE A 328 42.38 -1.06 2.91
CA ILE A 328 43.78 -0.65 2.74
C ILE A 328 44.46 -0.40 4.10
N SER A 329 43.73 0.10 5.10
CA SER A 329 44.27 0.40 6.43
C SER A 329 44.36 -0.84 7.34
N THR A 330 43.60 -1.89 7.04
CA THR A 330 43.49 -3.10 7.89
C THR A 330 44.83 -3.80 8.12
N PRO A 331 45.69 -4.07 7.09
CA PRO A 331 46.99 -4.71 7.30
C PRO A 331 47.91 -3.91 8.23
N SER A 332 47.92 -2.58 8.11
CA SER A 332 48.72 -1.70 8.97
C SER A 332 48.23 -1.71 10.42
N VAL A 333 46.90 -1.72 10.63
CA VAL A 333 46.29 -1.82 11.97
C VAL A 333 46.52 -3.20 12.60
N LEU A 334 46.44 -4.28 11.81
CA LEU A 334 46.73 -5.65 12.28
C LEU A 334 48.21 -5.81 12.66
N TYR A 335 49.12 -5.27 11.85
CA TYR A 335 50.54 -5.26 12.17
C TYR A 335 50.83 -4.45 13.44
N LEU A 336 50.19 -3.29 13.60
CA LEU A 336 50.27 -2.50 14.81
C LEU A 336 49.79 -3.29 16.04
N GLY A 337 48.65 -3.98 15.93
CA GLY A 337 48.16 -4.88 16.98
C GLY A 337 49.16 -6.00 17.32
N TYR A 338 49.79 -6.59 16.31
CA TYR A 338 50.84 -7.60 16.49
C TYR A 338 52.09 -7.04 17.17
N ALA A 339 52.56 -5.87 16.75
CA ALA A 339 53.73 -5.20 17.33
C ALA A 339 53.49 -4.85 18.81
N VAL A 340 52.32 -4.30 19.14
CA VAL A 340 51.91 -4.02 20.52
C VAL A 340 51.84 -5.30 21.35
N HIS A 341 51.24 -6.37 20.82
CA HIS A 341 51.17 -7.65 21.50
C HIS A 341 52.56 -8.25 21.75
N ARG A 342 53.47 -8.14 20.77
CA ARG A 342 54.85 -8.63 20.88
C ARG A 342 55.66 -7.83 21.91
N LEU A 343 55.54 -6.50 21.92
CA LEU A 343 56.20 -5.63 22.90
C LEU A 343 55.67 -5.86 24.31
N ALA A 344 54.35 -6.02 24.46
CA ALA A 344 53.74 -6.38 25.73
C ALA A 344 54.30 -7.71 26.25
N ARG A 345 54.42 -8.74 25.40
CA ARG A 345 55.02 -10.03 25.79
C ARG A 345 56.52 -9.98 26.05
N ALA A 346 57.29 -9.17 25.30
CA ALA A 346 58.72 -8.99 25.55
C ALA A 346 58.95 -8.34 26.93
N SER A 347 58.17 -7.32 27.27
CA SER A 347 58.20 -6.68 28.60
C SER A 347 57.79 -7.64 29.72
N GLU A 348 56.87 -8.58 29.43
CA GLU A 348 56.42 -9.60 30.36
C GLU A 348 57.49 -10.71 30.57
N GLN A 349 58.24 -11.06 29.51
CA GLN A 349 59.39 -11.96 29.59
C GLN A 349 60.60 -11.33 30.30
N GLU A 350 60.86 -10.04 30.12
CA GLU A 350 61.88 -9.30 30.88
C GLU A 350 61.52 -9.19 32.36
N ARG A 351 60.24 -8.93 32.67
CA ARG A 351 59.72 -8.99 34.06
C ARG A 351 59.89 -10.37 34.69
N ARG A 352 59.73 -11.46 33.91
CA ARG A 352 59.99 -12.84 34.36
C ARG A 352 61.48 -13.15 34.57
N ARG A 353 62.39 -12.50 33.83
CA ARG A 353 63.85 -12.69 33.97
C ARG A 353 64.46 -11.95 35.17
N TYR A 354 63.85 -10.87 35.65
CA TYR A 354 64.45 -9.98 36.66
C TYR A 354 63.76 -9.92 38.03
N GLY A 355 62.71 -10.70 38.31
CA GLY A 355 61.87 -10.44 39.49
C GLY A 355 61.28 -11.64 40.22
N ALA A 356 62.11 -12.50 40.82
CA ALA A 356 61.72 -13.20 42.04
C ALA A 356 61.96 -12.26 43.24
N ARG A 357 60.96 -11.43 43.62
CA ARG A 357 60.74 -10.93 45.00
C ARG A 357 59.55 -9.96 45.09
N ARG A 358 58.53 -10.45 45.80
CA ARG A 358 57.49 -9.80 46.62
C ARG A 358 56.28 -9.10 45.97
N PRO A 359 55.12 -9.16 46.66
CA PRO A 359 53.80 -8.94 46.08
C PRO A 359 53.26 -7.55 46.44
N GLY A 360 52.42 -7.00 45.55
CA GLY A 360 51.66 -5.80 45.89
C GLY A 360 51.04 -5.17 44.66
N LEU A 361 49.70 -5.25 44.60
CA LEU A 361 48.77 -4.41 43.86
C LEU A 361 49.05 -4.24 42.35
N TYR A 362 48.22 -4.87 41.53
CA TYR A 362 47.17 -4.20 40.75
C TYR A 362 46.48 -5.29 39.93
N SER A 363 45.25 -5.60 40.33
CA SER A 363 44.31 -6.37 39.52
C SER A 363 44.11 -5.65 38.19
N LEU A 364 44.35 -6.36 37.09
CA LEU A 364 43.90 -5.97 35.76
C LEU A 364 42.37 -5.80 35.80
N PRO A 365 41.80 -4.62 35.55
CA PRO A 365 40.36 -4.51 35.38
C PRO A 365 39.98 -5.02 33.99
N SER A 366 38.84 -5.69 33.94
CA SER A 366 38.25 -6.46 32.84
C SER A 366 37.68 -5.62 31.68
N TRP A 367 38.42 -4.64 31.15
CA TRP A 367 37.90 -3.67 30.18
C TRP A 367 38.14 -4.01 28.69
N TRP A 368 38.75 -5.14 28.35
CA TRP A 368 38.87 -5.60 26.95
C TRP A 368 37.59 -6.22 26.37
N SER A 369 36.60 -6.54 27.18
CA SER A 369 35.32 -7.11 26.72
C SER A 369 34.20 -6.08 26.54
N ARG A 370 34.42 -4.78 26.83
CA ARG A 370 33.36 -3.75 26.75
C ARG A 370 33.54 -2.67 25.68
N LEU A 371 34.67 -2.63 24.97
CA LEU A 371 34.88 -1.61 23.93
C LEU A 371 34.22 -1.94 22.57
N CYS A 372 33.83 -3.20 22.32
CA CYS A 372 33.10 -3.56 21.09
C CYS A 372 31.57 -3.35 21.16
N TYR A 373 31.01 -2.90 22.29
CA TYR A 373 29.55 -2.78 22.45
C TYR A 373 29.03 -1.34 22.64
N SER A 374 29.91 -0.34 22.78
CA SER A 374 29.51 1.02 23.19
C SER A 374 29.46 2.07 22.07
N CYS A 375 29.97 1.79 20.86
CA CYS A 375 29.99 2.77 19.76
C CYS A 375 28.79 2.66 18.79
N LEU A 376 27.78 1.83 19.06
CA LEU A 376 26.65 1.57 18.15
C LEU A 376 25.32 2.21 18.57
N MET A 377 25.30 3.02 19.62
CA MET A 377 24.08 3.66 20.14
C MET A 377 24.35 5.03 20.76
N ALA A 378 24.52 6.06 19.95
CA ALA A 378 24.46 7.45 20.42
C ALA A 378 24.10 8.42 19.28
N GLU A 379 22.82 8.49 18.94
CA GLU A 379 22.26 9.69 18.31
C GLU A 379 20.88 9.97 18.91
N GLY A 380 20.68 11.24 19.29
CA GLY A 380 19.36 11.82 19.48
C GLY A 380 19.25 12.71 20.70
N SER A 381 19.26 14.02 20.49
CA SER A 381 18.44 14.99 21.22
C SER A 381 18.37 16.34 20.51
N ALA A 382 17.20 16.68 19.98
CA ALA A 382 16.73 18.06 19.86
C ALA A 382 15.26 18.05 20.29
N GLY A 383 14.94 18.80 21.33
CA GLY A 383 13.63 18.81 21.98
C GLY A 383 12.57 19.59 21.22
N ARG A 384 11.30 19.19 21.42
CA ARG A 384 10.13 20.07 21.32
C ARG A 384 8.99 19.52 22.19
N LEU A 385 8.23 20.45 22.75
CA LEU A 385 7.20 20.32 23.79
C LEU A 385 5.99 19.43 23.38
N PRO A 386 5.20 18.91 24.35
CA PRO A 386 4.16 17.92 24.07
C PRO A 386 2.91 18.56 23.46
N GLU A 387 2.65 18.31 22.18
CA GLU A 387 1.30 18.35 21.63
C GLU A 387 0.59 17.02 21.96
N CYS A 388 -0.64 17.11 22.45
CA CYS A 388 -1.54 15.96 22.60
C CYS A 388 -1.80 15.33 21.23
N VAL A 389 -1.16 14.19 20.95
CA VAL A 389 -1.43 13.38 19.75
C VAL A 389 -2.53 12.36 20.08
N PRO A 390 -3.59 12.24 19.26
CA PRO A 390 -4.65 11.24 19.43
C PRO A 390 -4.08 9.81 19.38
N GLU A 391 -4.67 8.89 20.15
CA GLU A 391 -4.25 7.49 20.27
C GLU A 391 -4.11 6.83 18.89
N ALA A 392 -2.96 6.20 18.63
CA ALA A 392 -2.73 5.45 17.40
C ALA A 392 -3.57 4.15 17.40
N PRO A 393 -4.15 3.75 16.25
CA PRO A 393 -5.01 2.56 16.18
C PRO A 393 -4.22 1.26 16.37
N GLY A 394 -4.76 0.34 17.18
CA GLY A 394 -4.32 -1.06 17.25
C GLY A 394 -4.86 -1.86 16.07
N PHE A 395 -4.16 -2.92 15.66
CA PHE A 395 -4.56 -3.80 14.55
C PHE A 395 -4.62 -5.24 15.01
N LEU A 396 -5.59 -5.99 14.47
CA LEU A 396 -5.66 -7.43 14.57
C LEU A 396 -5.19 -8.05 13.25
N LEU A 397 -4.38 -9.10 13.35
CA LEU A 397 -3.81 -9.82 12.21
C LEU A 397 -4.30 -11.26 12.24
N GLU A 398 -5.21 -11.58 11.32
CA GLU A 398 -5.67 -12.94 11.07
C GLU A 398 -4.62 -13.71 10.24
N CYS A 399 -4.10 -14.84 10.75
CA CYS A 399 -3.18 -15.70 10.01
C CYS A 399 -3.49 -17.19 10.19
N ASP A 400 -2.99 -18.03 9.28
CA ASP A 400 -3.05 -19.49 9.42
C ASP A 400 -2.33 -19.93 10.70
N ARG A 401 -2.97 -20.80 11.49
CA ARG A 401 -2.42 -21.32 12.76
C ARG A 401 -1.06 -21.97 12.59
N ALA A 402 -0.83 -22.69 11.49
CA ALA A 402 0.47 -23.33 11.23
C ALA A 402 1.59 -22.31 10.96
N SER A 403 1.24 -21.06 10.63
CA SER A 403 2.18 -19.97 10.36
C SER A 403 2.32 -18.97 11.52
N LEU A 404 1.63 -19.17 12.65
CA LEU A 404 1.59 -18.21 13.75
C LEU A 404 3.00 -17.92 14.30
N ASP A 405 3.76 -18.97 14.64
CA ASP A 405 5.11 -18.81 15.19
C ASP A 405 6.08 -18.18 14.18
N ALA A 406 6.00 -18.61 12.92
CA ALA A 406 6.83 -18.08 11.85
C ALA A 406 6.53 -16.59 11.59
N LEU A 407 5.25 -16.20 11.59
CA LEU A 407 4.84 -14.80 11.45
C LEU A 407 5.29 -13.97 12.65
N HIS A 408 5.14 -14.49 13.87
CA HIS A 408 5.57 -13.80 15.09
C HIS A 408 7.09 -13.54 15.08
N GLN A 409 7.90 -14.54 14.71
CA GLN A 409 9.35 -14.40 14.55
C GLN A 409 9.71 -13.40 13.43
N HIS A 410 9.00 -13.46 12.30
CA HIS A 410 9.20 -12.53 11.20
C HIS A 410 8.93 -11.09 11.62
N LEU A 411 7.81 -10.82 12.32
CA LEU A 411 7.49 -9.50 12.84
C LEU A 411 8.51 -9.04 13.90
N ALA A 412 8.99 -9.94 14.76
CA ALA A 412 10.01 -9.63 15.76
C ALA A 412 11.32 -9.14 15.12
N LEU A 413 11.72 -9.72 13.97
CA LEU A 413 12.92 -9.30 13.22
C LEU A 413 12.83 -7.83 12.77
N TYR A 414 11.67 -7.39 12.29
CA TYR A 414 11.45 -6.01 11.81
C TYR A 414 11.02 -5.02 12.90
N ARG A 415 10.75 -5.50 14.12
CA ARG A 415 10.31 -4.68 15.28
C ARG A 415 11.45 -3.89 15.92
N VAL A 416 12.71 -4.20 15.64
CA VAL A 416 13.88 -3.59 16.31
C VAL A 416 13.82 -2.06 16.20
N ARG A 417 13.95 -1.37 17.36
CA ARG A 417 13.82 0.09 17.50
C ARG A 417 12.44 0.67 17.13
N ARG A 418 11.39 -0.15 17.05
CA ARG A 418 9.99 0.29 16.85
C ARG A 418 9.19 0.26 18.16
N LYS A 419 8.28 1.23 18.32
CA LYS A 419 7.35 1.32 19.46
C LYS A 419 6.10 0.48 19.20
N VAL A 420 6.30 -0.82 19.02
CA VAL A 420 5.28 -1.81 18.61
C VAL A 420 5.49 -3.08 19.45
N LYS A 421 4.45 -3.55 20.15
CA LYS A 421 4.33 -4.77 20.98
C LYS A 421 3.45 -5.87 20.34
N VAL A 422 4.02 -6.88 19.68
CA VAL A 422 3.24 -7.97 19.05
C VAL A 422 2.99 -9.07 20.11
N GLU A 423 1.73 -9.42 20.42
CA GLU A 423 1.33 -10.51 21.36
C GLU A 423 0.13 -11.32 20.88
N PRO A 424 0.08 -12.67 20.99
CA PRO A 424 -1.11 -13.46 20.65
C PRO A 424 -2.39 -13.11 21.44
N CYS A 425 -3.54 -13.26 20.79
CA CYS A 425 -4.92 -13.03 21.23
C CYS A 425 -5.73 -14.31 21.06
N PRO A 426 -5.54 -15.30 21.95
CA PRO A 426 -6.29 -16.55 21.95
C PRO A 426 -7.78 -16.39 22.29
N GLU A 427 -8.14 -15.29 22.94
CA GLU A 427 -9.49 -14.99 23.40
C GLU A 427 -10.50 -14.78 22.27
N HIS A 428 -10.04 -14.26 21.12
CA HIS A 428 -10.90 -14.06 19.95
C HIS A 428 -10.81 -15.27 19.01
N ARG A 429 -11.96 -15.83 18.66
CA ARG A 429 -12.08 -16.90 17.66
C ARG A 429 -12.57 -16.33 16.34
N VAL A 430 -12.01 -16.84 15.26
CA VAL A 430 -12.36 -16.45 13.88
C VAL A 430 -13.49 -17.34 13.37
N TRP A 431 -14.55 -16.72 12.86
CA TRP A 431 -15.69 -17.38 12.25
C TRP A 431 -15.98 -16.76 10.89
N ALA A 432 -16.50 -17.58 9.97
CA ALA A 432 -17.04 -17.13 8.69
C ALA A 432 -18.57 -17.27 8.69
N VAL A 433 -19.26 -16.22 8.23
CA VAL A 433 -20.72 -16.23 8.05
C VAL A 433 -21.02 -16.18 6.56
N LEU A 434 -21.43 -17.32 6.02
CA LEU A 434 -21.81 -17.47 4.62
C LEU A 434 -23.33 -17.41 4.47
N SER A 435 -23.81 -16.74 3.42
CA SER A 435 -25.23 -16.79 3.06
C SER A 435 -25.51 -18.11 2.37
N GLY A 436 -26.42 -18.91 2.91
CA GLY A 436 -26.88 -20.14 2.25
C GLY A 436 -27.60 -19.84 0.93
N THR A 437 -27.79 -20.88 0.10
CA THR A 437 -28.59 -20.81 -1.13
C THR A 437 -30.07 -20.61 -0.79
N ALA A 438 -30.52 -19.36 -0.69
CA ALA A 438 -31.93 -19.01 -0.58
C ALA A 438 -32.31 -17.99 -1.66
N GLN A 439 -33.53 -18.17 -2.20
CA GLN A 439 -34.14 -17.40 -3.27
C GLN A 439 -33.98 -15.89 -3.09
N ALA A 440 -33.75 -15.21 -4.22
CA ALA A 440 -33.67 -13.76 -4.32
C ALA A 440 -34.87 -13.09 -3.63
N GLY A 441 -34.63 -12.39 -2.51
CA GLY A 441 -35.65 -11.53 -1.91
C GLY A 441 -35.52 -11.24 -0.42
N GLN A 442 -34.89 -12.09 0.40
CA GLN A 442 -34.82 -11.88 1.85
C GLN A 442 -33.49 -12.37 2.46
N THR A 443 -32.38 -11.67 2.18
CA THR A 443 -31.18 -11.79 3.00
C THR A 443 -31.30 -10.79 4.15
N PRO A 444 -31.25 -11.22 5.44
CA PRO A 444 -31.23 -10.27 6.53
C PRO A 444 -30.01 -9.33 6.35
N LEU A 445 -30.25 -8.02 6.39
CA LEU A 445 -29.21 -7.00 6.27
C LEU A 445 -28.30 -7.08 7.51
N LEU A 446 -27.25 -7.90 7.45
CA LEU A 446 -26.16 -7.85 8.41
C LEU A 446 -25.43 -6.51 8.24
N GLN A 447 -25.18 -5.85 9.36
CA GLN A 447 -24.49 -4.55 9.42
C GLN A 447 -23.17 -4.75 10.16
N GLU A 448 -22.15 -4.00 9.76
CA GLU A 448 -20.85 -4.01 10.43
C GLU A 448 -21.02 -3.62 11.89
N ARG A 449 -20.39 -4.38 12.79
CA ARG A 449 -20.38 -4.15 14.24
C ARG A 449 -18.95 -4.24 14.74
N ALA A 450 -18.55 -3.28 15.55
CA ALA A 450 -17.25 -3.28 16.21
C ALA A 450 -17.48 -2.97 17.69
N GLU A 451 -17.76 -4.01 18.46
CA GLU A 451 -17.87 -3.96 19.91
C GLU A 451 -16.65 -4.66 20.52
N ALA A 452 -16.32 -4.37 21.79
CA ALA A 452 -15.12 -4.90 22.43
C ALA A 452 -15.07 -6.45 22.53
N THR A 453 -16.23 -7.10 22.42
CA THR A 453 -16.39 -8.57 22.54
C THR A 453 -16.69 -9.26 21.21
N ALA A 454 -17.06 -8.50 20.16
CA ALA A 454 -17.41 -9.04 18.87
C ALA A 454 -17.19 -8.04 17.73
N ILE A 455 -16.49 -8.49 16.68
CA ILE A 455 -16.26 -7.71 15.46
C ILE A 455 -16.87 -8.48 14.29
N LEU A 456 -17.88 -7.89 13.64
CA LEU A 456 -18.49 -8.40 12.42
C LEU A 456 -18.16 -7.46 11.27
N ALA A 457 -17.39 -7.96 10.30
CA ALA A 457 -16.93 -7.21 9.14
C ALA A 457 -17.16 -8.01 7.85
N ARG A 458 -17.27 -7.34 6.72
CA ARG A 458 -17.34 -8.03 5.41
C ARG A 458 -15.99 -8.65 5.09
N ASP A 459 -15.99 -9.80 4.41
CA ASP A 459 -14.73 -10.38 3.93
C ASP A 459 -14.06 -9.43 2.92
N PRO A 460 -12.82 -8.99 3.15
CA PRO A 460 -12.18 -7.97 2.32
C PRO A 460 -11.78 -8.49 0.93
N ARG A 461 -11.75 -9.81 0.72
CA ARG A 461 -11.32 -10.42 -0.54
C ARG A 461 -12.41 -10.35 -1.60
N THR A 462 -13.62 -10.75 -1.25
CA THR A 462 -14.78 -10.76 -2.16
C THR A 462 -16.08 -10.90 -1.37
N VAL A 463 -17.15 -10.28 -1.87
CA VAL A 463 -18.51 -10.41 -1.33
C VAL A 463 -19.01 -11.86 -1.31
N ARG A 464 -18.46 -12.73 -2.17
CA ARG A 464 -18.77 -14.16 -2.23
C ARG A 464 -18.38 -14.90 -0.94
N MET A 465 -17.42 -14.38 -0.18
CA MET A 465 -16.99 -14.96 1.10
C MET A 465 -17.79 -14.46 2.31
N GLY A 466 -18.83 -13.65 2.10
CA GLY A 466 -19.74 -13.23 3.15
C GLY A 466 -19.06 -12.33 4.19
N TRP A 467 -19.12 -12.74 5.46
CA TRP A 467 -18.65 -11.94 6.59
C TRP A 467 -17.64 -12.71 7.45
N ARG A 468 -16.75 -11.95 8.08
CA ARG A 468 -15.86 -12.37 9.15
C ARG A 468 -16.43 -11.95 10.49
N LEU A 469 -16.52 -12.88 11.42
CA LEU A 469 -16.94 -12.67 12.80
C LEU A 469 -15.80 -13.07 13.73
N LEU A 470 -15.26 -12.09 14.46
CA LEU A 470 -14.34 -12.30 15.56
C LEU A 470 -15.16 -12.22 16.84
N THR A 471 -15.14 -13.26 17.68
CA THR A 471 -15.88 -13.25 18.94
C THR A 471 -15.24 -14.16 19.98
N GLN A 472 -15.43 -13.81 21.25
CA GLN A 472 -15.06 -14.64 22.40
C GLN A 472 -16.11 -15.73 22.68
N ASP A 473 -17.34 -15.53 22.19
CA ASP A 473 -18.50 -16.40 22.42
C ASP A 473 -18.71 -17.42 21.28
N THR A 474 -19.72 -18.27 21.43
CA THR A 474 -20.16 -19.14 20.33
C THR A 474 -20.89 -18.30 19.27
N GLY A 475 -20.33 -18.27 18.05
CA GLY A 475 -20.80 -17.44 16.92
C GLY A 475 -22.33 -17.39 16.67
N PRO A 476 -23.12 -18.48 16.87
CA PRO A 476 -24.56 -18.47 16.67
C PRO A 476 -25.37 -17.51 17.54
N ALA A 477 -24.87 -17.15 18.73
CA ALA A 477 -25.60 -16.25 19.62
C ALA A 477 -25.69 -14.81 19.08
N LEU A 478 -24.74 -14.41 18.22
CA LEU A 478 -24.58 -13.03 17.77
C LEU A 478 -25.20 -12.75 16.40
N VAL A 479 -25.50 -13.79 15.62
CA VAL A 479 -26.01 -13.67 14.24
C VAL A 479 -27.44 -14.23 14.19
N PRO A 480 -28.48 -13.38 14.17
CA PRO A 480 -29.86 -13.82 14.14
C PRO A 480 -30.15 -14.76 12.95
N GLY A 481 -30.64 -15.96 13.24
CA GLY A 481 -31.04 -16.95 12.23
C GLY A 481 -29.93 -17.85 11.71
N ALA A 482 -28.68 -17.66 12.14
CA ALA A 482 -27.57 -18.50 11.73
C ALA A 482 -27.47 -19.78 12.60
N ARG A 483 -27.07 -20.92 12.01
CA ARG A 483 -26.98 -22.24 12.68
C ARG A 483 -25.61 -22.84 12.47
N LEU A 484 -25.06 -23.60 13.39
CA LEU A 484 -23.70 -24.10 13.23
C LEU A 484 -23.52 -24.99 11.96
N GLY A 485 -22.52 -24.73 11.11
CA GLY A 485 -22.22 -25.45 9.85
C GLY A 485 -20.96 -26.30 9.93
N ASP A 486 -20.66 -27.08 8.89
CA ASP A 486 -19.44 -27.92 8.82
C ASP A 486 -18.24 -27.16 8.23
N PRO A 487 -17.04 -27.19 8.85
CA PRO A 487 -15.77 -26.70 8.28
C PRO A 487 -15.55 -27.09 6.82
N GLN A 488 -15.99 -28.29 6.45
CA GLN A 488 -15.83 -28.83 5.11
C GLN A 488 -16.62 -28.04 4.06
N ASP A 489 -17.82 -27.57 4.41
CA ASP A 489 -18.67 -26.77 3.51
C ASP A 489 -18.03 -25.41 3.23
N TYR A 490 -17.38 -24.82 4.24
CA TYR A 490 -16.66 -23.56 4.08
C TYR A 490 -15.49 -23.72 3.10
N HIS A 491 -14.70 -24.79 3.24
CA HIS A 491 -13.59 -25.06 2.33
C HIS A 491 -14.07 -25.40 0.91
N ALA A 492 -15.13 -26.20 0.77
CA ALA A 492 -15.75 -26.49 -0.52
C ALA A 492 -16.23 -25.19 -1.21
N HIS A 493 -16.90 -24.29 -0.46
CA HIS A 493 -17.33 -22.98 -0.96
C HIS A 493 -16.14 -22.14 -1.42
N ARG A 494 -15.04 -22.05 -0.64
CA ARG A 494 -13.83 -21.33 -1.05
C ARG A 494 -13.26 -21.87 -2.37
N TYR A 495 -13.16 -23.19 -2.50
CA TYR A 495 -12.65 -23.82 -3.72
C TYR A 495 -13.55 -23.56 -4.92
N GLN A 496 -14.87 -23.64 -4.74
CA GLN A 496 -15.83 -23.31 -5.79
C GLN A 496 -15.74 -21.84 -6.23
N GLN A 497 -15.53 -20.92 -5.29
CA GLN A 497 -15.37 -19.49 -5.57
C GLN A 497 -13.95 -19.11 -6.05
N GLY A 498 -13.00 -20.04 -6.03
CA GLY A 498 -11.61 -19.79 -6.43
C GLY A 498 -10.83 -18.89 -5.46
N VAL A 499 -11.14 -18.96 -4.16
CA VAL A 499 -10.51 -18.13 -3.11
C VAL A 499 -9.45 -18.94 -2.34
N PRO A 500 -8.14 -18.71 -2.57
CA PRO A 500 -7.09 -19.39 -1.83
C PRO A 500 -7.00 -18.88 -0.39
N GLU A 501 -6.80 -19.80 0.55
CA GLU A 501 -6.59 -19.49 1.97
C GLU A 501 -5.72 -20.55 2.66
N GLY A 502 -4.80 -20.09 3.52
CA GLY A 502 -3.95 -20.96 4.30
C GLY A 502 -2.73 -21.50 3.55
N VAL A 503 -1.89 -22.26 4.25
CA VAL A 503 -0.57 -22.70 3.77
C VAL A 503 -0.62 -23.75 2.66
N HIS A 504 -1.71 -24.50 2.53
CA HIS A 504 -1.87 -25.50 1.48
C HIS A 504 -2.16 -24.86 0.12
N ASP A 505 -3.03 -23.84 0.11
CA ASP A 505 -3.33 -23.07 -1.09
C ASP A 505 -2.16 -22.14 -1.45
N LEU A 506 -1.52 -21.55 -0.41
CA LEU A 506 -0.47 -20.55 -0.50
C LEU A 506 0.81 -21.01 0.24
N PRO A 507 1.55 -22.01 -0.29
CA PRO A 507 2.77 -22.51 0.33
C PRO A 507 3.81 -21.39 0.50
N PRO A 508 4.29 -21.14 1.75
CA PRO A 508 5.26 -20.09 2.03
C PRO A 508 6.53 -20.22 1.18
N GLY A 509 6.97 -19.11 0.59
CA GLY A 509 8.16 -19.07 -0.28
C GLY A 509 7.97 -19.66 -1.69
N VAL A 510 6.82 -20.28 -1.98
CA VAL A 510 6.53 -20.89 -3.29
C VAL A 510 5.41 -20.15 -4.03
N ALA A 511 4.34 -19.74 -3.33
CA ALA A 511 3.22 -19.04 -3.95
C ALA A 511 3.60 -17.60 -4.34
N LEU A 512 3.40 -17.25 -5.62
CA LEU A 512 3.59 -15.88 -6.09
C LEU A 512 2.29 -15.07 -5.90
N PRO A 513 2.35 -13.83 -5.34
CA PRO A 513 1.16 -13.05 -5.01
C PRO A 513 0.20 -12.82 -6.19
N LEU A 514 0.75 -12.45 -7.36
CA LEU A 514 -0.05 -12.12 -8.54
C LEU A 514 -0.65 -13.35 -9.23
N GLU A 515 0.06 -14.48 -9.24
CA GLU A 515 -0.48 -15.76 -9.70
C GLU A 515 -1.57 -16.29 -8.76
N SER A 516 -1.50 -15.90 -7.49
CA SER A 516 -2.49 -16.26 -6.46
C SER A 516 -3.67 -15.28 -6.40
N ASN A 517 -3.82 -14.43 -7.44
CA ASN A 517 -4.93 -13.48 -7.59
C ASN A 517 -5.04 -12.41 -6.49
N LEU A 518 -3.94 -12.07 -5.81
CA LEU A 518 -3.96 -11.10 -4.72
C LEU A 518 -4.49 -9.71 -5.14
N VAL A 519 -4.26 -9.31 -6.40
CA VAL A 519 -4.83 -8.08 -6.99
C VAL A 519 -6.35 -8.14 -7.07
N PHE A 520 -6.91 -9.29 -7.47
CA PHE A 520 -8.36 -9.45 -7.59
C PHE A 520 -9.03 -9.52 -6.21
N MET A 521 -8.30 -9.94 -5.18
CA MET A 521 -8.77 -10.01 -3.79
C MET A 521 -8.43 -8.76 -2.96
N ASN A 522 -8.21 -7.60 -3.59
CA ASN A 522 -7.91 -6.33 -2.92
C ASN A 522 -6.67 -6.34 -1.99
N GLY A 523 -5.75 -7.30 -2.17
CA GLY A 523 -4.65 -7.56 -1.23
C GLY A 523 -3.32 -6.86 -1.55
N VAL A 524 -3.25 -6.08 -2.64
CA VAL A 524 -2.06 -5.30 -3.01
C VAL A 524 -2.45 -3.92 -3.50
N SER A 525 -1.72 -2.91 -3.03
CA SER A 525 -1.80 -1.54 -3.55
C SER A 525 -0.51 -1.21 -4.28
N PHE A 526 -0.63 -0.68 -5.50
CA PHE A 526 0.50 -0.19 -6.31
C PHE A 526 0.78 1.30 -6.07
N THR A 527 0.03 1.94 -5.18
CA THR A 527 0.15 3.38 -4.88
C THR A 527 0.58 3.65 -3.44
N LYS A 528 0.73 2.60 -2.62
CA LYS A 528 1.27 2.71 -1.26
C LYS A 528 2.79 2.81 -1.27
N GLY A 529 3.34 3.17 -0.10
CA GLY A 529 4.79 3.17 0.11
C GLY A 529 5.41 1.77 0.09
N CYS A 530 6.75 1.74 0.18
CA CYS A 530 7.61 0.57 0.17
C CYS A 530 7.17 -0.51 1.16
N TYR A 531 7.25 -1.75 0.69
CA TYR A 531 7.02 -2.96 1.45
C TYR A 531 7.89 -4.08 0.88
N ILE A 532 8.18 -5.10 1.70
CA ILE A 532 9.03 -6.22 1.30
C ILE A 532 8.46 -6.95 0.07
N GLY A 533 9.26 -7.09 -0.98
CA GLY A 533 8.88 -7.75 -2.23
C GLY A 533 8.09 -6.87 -3.21
N GLN A 534 8.01 -5.55 -2.96
CA GLN A 534 7.30 -4.61 -3.83
C GLN A 534 7.86 -4.59 -5.25
N GLU A 535 9.17 -4.59 -5.42
CA GLU A 535 9.82 -4.36 -6.72
C GLU A 535 9.46 -5.47 -7.72
N LEU A 536 9.54 -6.73 -7.28
CA LEU A 536 9.16 -7.87 -8.11
C LEU A 536 7.66 -7.88 -8.40
N THR A 537 6.84 -7.54 -7.40
CA THR A 537 5.37 -7.50 -7.53
C THR A 537 4.95 -6.40 -8.52
N ALA A 538 5.48 -5.19 -8.38
CA ALA A 538 5.20 -4.06 -9.27
C ALA A 538 5.73 -4.33 -10.69
N ARG A 539 6.95 -4.86 -10.84
CA ARG A 539 7.50 -5.23 -12.15
C ARG A 539 6.64 -6.26 -12.86
N THR A 540 6.24 -7.31 -12.15
CA THR A 540 5.39 -8.36 -12.73
C THR A 540 4.01 -7.81 -13.12
N HIS A 541 3.47 -6.85 -12.37
CA HIS A 541 2.21 -6.19 -12.71
C HIS A 541 2.30 -5.27 -13.93
N HIS A 542 3.35 -4.44 -14.03
CA HIS A 542 3.47 -3.42 -15.07
C HIS A 542 4.15 -3.90 -16.36
N MET A 543 5.08 -4.84 -16.27
CA MET A 543 5.83 -5.37 -17.42
C MET A 543 5.40 -6.77 -17.84
N GLY A 544 4.73 -7.50 -16.94
CA GLY A 544 4.44 -8.92 -17.11
C GLY A 544 2.97 -9.19 -17.42
N VAL A 545 2.71 -9.87 -18.54
CA VAL A 545 1.46 -10.61 -18.68
C VAL A 545 1.50 -11.76 -17.68
N ILE A 546 0.69 -11.71 -16.62
CA ILE A 546 0.52 -12.83 -15.68
C ILE A 546 0.00 -14.03 -16.49
N ARG A 547 0.87 -15.00 -16.79
CA ARG A 547 0.53 -16.13 -17.69
C ARG A 547 -0.16 -17.27 -16.97
N LYS A 548 0.03 -17.38 -15.65
CA LYS A 548 -0.54 -18.44 -14.81
C LYS A 548 -1.32 -17.84 -13.66
N ARG A 549 -2.43 -18.48 -13.30
CA ARG A 549 -3.25 -18.11 -12.15
C ARG A 549 -3.74 -19.34 -11.42
N LEU A 550 -4.06 -19.20 -10.15
CA LEU A 550 -4.88 -20.17 -9.43
C LEU A 550 -6.32 -20.06 -9.96
N PHE A 551 -6.84 -21.17 -10.46
CA PHE A 551 -8.23 -21.30 -10.90
C PHE A 551 -8.96 -22.31 -10.03
N PRO A 552 -10.27 -22.09 -9.77
CA PRO A 552 -11.13 -23.14 -9.24
C PRO A 552 -11.24 -24.28 -10.27
N VAL A 553 -11.12 -25.50 -9.76
CA VAL A 553 -11.27 -26.73 -10.53
C VAL A 553 -12.33 -27.63 -9.90
N HIS A 554 -13.18 -28.20 -10.76
CA HIS A 554 -14.08 -29.28 -10.40
C HIS A 554 -13.51 -30.58 -10.96
N LEU A 555 -13.32 -31.55 -10.07
CA LEU A 555 -12.80 -32.88 -10.36
C LEU A 555 -14.00 -33.80 -10.61
N ALA A 556 -14.09 -34.37 -11.81
CA ALA A 556 -15.15 -35.29 -12.18
C ALA A 556 -14.60 -36.71 -12.38
N GLY A 557 -15.34 -37.71 -11.90
CA GLY A 557 -15.02 -39.13 -11.99
C GLY A 557 -14.79 -39.79 -10.62
N CYS A 558 -14.38 -41.05 -10.61
CA CYS A 558 -14.00 -41.73 -9.38
C CYS A 558 -12.69 -41.16 -8.85
N LEU A 559 -12.79 -40.33 -7.81
CA LEU A 559 -11.61 -39.82 -7.11
C LEU A 559 -10.90 -40.97 -6.38
N PRO A 560 -9.55 -41.02 -6.40
CA PRO A 560 -8.82 -41.97 -5.59
C PRO A 560 -9.15 -41.82 -4.09
N ALA A 561 -9.07 -42.92 -3.34
CA ALA A 561 -9.33 -42.93 -1.90
C ALA A 561 -8.42 -41.95 -1.11
N HIS A 562 -7.27 -41.61 -1.69
CA HIS A 562 -6.40 -40.54 -1.24
C HIS A 562 -6.59 -39.31 -2.13
N SER A 563 -6.75 -38.12 -1.52
CA SER A 563 -6.85 -36.85 -2.24
C SER A 563 -5.70 -36.65 -3.23
N ILE A 564 -5.98 -36.00 -4.37
CA ILE A 564 -4.95 -35.69 -5.39
C ILE A 564 -3.78 -34.94 -4.75
N MET A 565 -2.57 -35.44 -4.96
CA MET A 565 -1.37 -34.85 -4.36
C MET A 565 -1.11 -33.43 -4.88
N PRO A 566 -0.79 -32.46 -4.01
CA PRO A 566 -0.32 -31.14 -4.41
C PRO A 566 0.87 -31.22 -5.37
N GLY A 567 0.83 -30.45 -6.45
CA GLY A 567 1.88 -30.42 -7.47
C GLY A 567 1.69 -31.39 -8.64
N THR A 568 0.69 -32.27 -8.58
CA THR A 568 0.35 -33.21 -9.67
C THR A 568 0.09 -32.45 -10.98
N PRO A 569 0.70 -32.85 -12.12
CA PRO A 569 0.56 -32.13 -13.37
C PRO A 569 -0.85 -32.24 -13.94
N VAL A 570 -1.42 -31.10 -14.34
CA VAL A 570 -2.68 -31.02 -15.09
C VAL A 570 -2.33 -30.99 -16.57
N LEU A 571 -2.91 -31.91 -17.34
CA LEU A 571 -2.60 -32.13 -18.75
C LEU A 571 -3.79 -31.77 -19.65
N THR A 572 -3.50 -31.31 -20.86
CA THR A 572 -4.49 -31.22 -21.95
C THR A 572 -4.76 -32.60 -22.54
N GLU A 573 -5.82 -32.72 -23.33
CA GLU A 573 -6.10 -33.95 -24.10
C GLU A 573 -4.91 -34.40 -24.98
N SER A 574 -4.17 -33.46 -25.57
CA SER A 574 -2.93 -33.73 -26.31
C SER A 574 -1.72 -34.13 -25.45
N GLY A 575 -1.88 -34.27 -24.13
CA GLY A 575 -0.83 -34.65 -23.19
C GLY A 575 0.13 -33.53 -22.80
N GLN A 576 -0.12 -32.28 -23.20
CA GLN A 576 0.72 -31.14 -22.83
C GLN A 576 0.41 -30.65 -21.41
N ALA A 577 1.43 -30.22 -20.67
CA ALA A 577 1.22 -29.62 -19.35
C ALA A 577 0.48 -28.26 -19.45
N ALA A 578 -0.70 -28.20 -18.83
CA ALA A 578 -1.50 -26.99 -18.63
C ALA A 578 -1.15 -26.29 -17.30
N GLY A 579 -0.73 -27.04 -16.28
CA GLY A 579 -0.38 -26.51 -14.98
C GLY A 579 -0.17 -27.58 -13.92
N LYS A 580 -0.39 -27.23 -12.65
CA LYS A 580 -0.28 -28.16 -11.51
C LYS A 580 -1.45 -27.98 -10.55
N PHE A 581 -1.97 -29.09 -10.05
CA PHE A 581 -2.93 -29.09 -8.95
C PHE A 581 -2.30 -28.47 -7.69
N ARG A 582 -3.03 -27.64 -6.95
CA ARG A 582 -2.51 -26.97 -5.76
C ARG A 582 -2.99 -27.66 -4.49
N ALA A 583 -4.29 -27.64 -4.27
CA ALA A 583 -4.95 -28.23 -3.11
C ALA A 583 -6.45 -28.34 -3.42
N GLY A 584 -7.18 -29.15 -2.67
CA GLY A 584 -8.62 -29.31 -2.85
C GLY A 584 -9.24 -30.15 -1.76
N GLN A 585 -10.56 -30.22 -1.78
CA GLN A 585 -11.37 -31.00 -0.86
C GLN A 585 -12.62 -31.50 -1.58
N GLY A 586 -12.86 -32.81 -1.47
CA GLY A 586 -13.91 -33.47 -2.25
C GLY A 586 -13.70 -33.25 -3.75
N ASP A 587 -14.77 -32.86 -4.44
CA ASP A 587 -14.79 -32.66 -5.89
C ASP A 587 -14.27 -31.28 -6.33
N PHE A 588 -13.86 -30.41 -5.39
CA PHE A 588 -13.41 -29.04 -5.68
C PHE A 588 -11.97 -28.81 -5.24
N GLY A 589 -11.26 -27.95 -5.97
CA GLY A 589 -9.92 -27.52 -5.58
C GLY A 589 -9.43 -26.30 -6.34
N LEU A 590 -8.15 -25.98 -6.15
CA LEU A 590 -7.41 -24.99 -6.93
C LEU A 590 -6.32 -25.67 -7.76
N ALA A 591 -6.10 -25.16 -8.96
CA ALA A 591 -4.95 -25.50 -9.78
C ALA A 591 -4.27 -24.25 -10.32
N LEU A 592 -2.93 -24.25 -10.32
CA LEU A 592 -2.13 -23.21 -10.95
C LEU A 592 -1.99 -23.52 -12.44
N LEU A 593 -2.78 -22.86 -13.27
CA LEU A 593 -2.91 -23.15 -14.70
C LEU A 593 -2.47 -21.98 -15.57
N ARG A 594 -1.97 -22.28 -16.78
CA ARG A 594 -1.72 -21.28 -17.82
C ARG A 594 -3.04 -20.78 -18.39
N MET A 595 -3.23 -19.47 -18.43
CA MET A 595 -4.49 -18.84 -18.86
C MET A 595 -4.91 -19.21 -20.29
N GLU A 596 -3.94 -19.43 -21.19
CA GLU A 596 -4.18 -19.82 -22.58
C GLU A 596 -4.72 -21.25 -22.75
N LYS A 597 -4.52 -22.13 -21.75
CA LYS A 597 -4.83 -23.56 -21.83
C LYS A 597 -6.09 -23.98 -21.06
N ILE A 598 -6.81 -23.05 -20.44
CA ILE A 598 -7.97 -23.37 -19.58
C ILE A 598 -9.26 -23.67 -20.36
N LYS A 599 -9.33 -23.35 -21.65
CA LYS A 599 -10.55 -23.50 -22.47
C LYS A 599 -10.78 -24.91 -23.02
N GLY A 600 -9.76 -25.77 -23.00
CA GLY A 600 -9.83 -27.14 -23.48
C GLY A 600 -10.09 -28.15 -22.36
N PRO A 601 -10.44 -29.41 -22.71
CA PRO A 601 -10.57 -30.48 -21.73
C PRO A 601 -9.23 -30.74 -21.04
N LEU A 602 -9.25 -30.77 -19.70
CA LEU A 602 -8.09 -31.04 -18.86
C LEU A 602 -8.30 -32.32 -18.06
N HIS A 603 -7.21 -33.01 -17.73
CA HIS A 603 -7.25 -34.19 -16.87
C HIS A 603 -5.99 -34.30 -16.01
N ILE A 604 -6.09 -35.07 -14.94
CA ILE A 604 -4.96 -35.54 -14.13
C ILE A 604 -4.82 -37.04 -14.31
N LYS A 605 -3.58 -37.49 -14.54
CA LYS A 605 -3.23 -38.91 -14.49
C LYS A 605 -2.89 -39.29 -13.06
N THR A 606 -3.65 -40.20 -12.49
CA THR A 606 -3.38 -40.87 -11.22
C THR A 606 -2.66 -42.19 -11.51
N SER A 607 -1.84 -42.68 -10.58
CA SER A 607 -1.08 -43.93 -10.76
C SER A 607 -1.95 -45.19 -10.69
N GLU A 608 -3.19 -45.08 -10.20
CA GLU A 608 -4.02 -46.21 -9.76
C GLU A 608 -5.45 -46.22 -10.34
N SER A 609 -5.85 -45.23 -11.15
CA SER A 609 -7.22 -45.13 -11.67
C SER A 609 -7.31 -44.52 -13.07
N ASP A 610 -8.52 -44.56 -13.64
CA ASP A 610 -8.88 -43.78 -14.83
C ASP A 610 -8.54 -42.29 -14.63
N PRO A 611 -8.20 -41.56 -15.70
CA PRO A 611 -7.83 -40.16 -15.61
C PRO A 611 -8.99 -39.33 -15.02
N VAL A 612 -8.67 -38.52 -14.01
CA VAL A 612 -9.64 -37.62 -13.38
C VAL A 612 -9.85 -36.43 -14.30
N ALA A 613 -11.07 -36.24 -14.80
CA ALA A 613 -11.41 -35.11 -15.65
C ALA A 613 -11.48 -33.82 -14.82
N ILE A 614 -10.95 -32.73 -15.36
CA ILE A 614 -10.91 -31.42 -14.70
C ILE A 614 -11.67 -30.41 -15.52
N THR A 615 -12.66 -29.80 -14.89
CA THR A 615 -13.35 -28.63 -15.42
C THR A 615 -12.85 -27.39 -14.69
N VAL A 616 -12.36 -26.41 -15.46
CA VAL A 616 -11.89 -25.13 -14.94
C VAL A 616 -13.00 -24.10 -15.10
N SER A 617 -13.24 -23.30 -14.06
CA SER A 617 -14.14 -22.15 -14.15
C SER A 617 -13.39 -20.85 -13.90
N VAL A 618 -13.91 -19.75 -14.45
CA VAL A 618 -13.43 -18.39 -14.14
C VAL A 618 -14.41 -17.80 -13.13
N PRO A 619 -13.97 -17.45 -11.91
CA PRO A 619 -14.87 -16.86 -10.92
C PRO A 619 -15.52 -15.58 -11.44
N ASP A 620 -16.82 -15.45 -11.17
CA ASP A 620 -17.65 -14.35 -11.67
C ASP A 620 -17.33 -12.99 -11.06
N TRP A 621 -16.73 -12.99 -9.86
CA TRP A 621 -16.28 -11.80 -9.15
C TRP A 621 -14.92 -11.28 -9.63
N TRP A 622 -14.23 -12.00 -10.52
CA TRP A 622 -13.02 -11.47 -11.13
C TRP A 622 -13.35 -10.25 -12.01
N PRO A 623 -12.47 -9.23 -12.06
CA PRO A 623 -12.70 -8.07 -12.89
C PRO A 623 -12.81 -8.52 -14.35
N THR A 624 -13.89 -8.11 -15.02
CA THR A 624 -14.04 -8.35 -16.45
C THR A 624 -12.95 -7.55 -17.16
N ALA A 625 -12.11 -8.23 -17.96
CA ALA A 625 -11.15 -7.51 -18.79
C ALA A 625 -11.94 -6.59 -19.73
N THR A 626 -11.88 -5.28 -19.48
CA THR A 626 -12.27 -4.27 -20.45
C THR A 626 -11.40 -4.52 -21.67
N LYS A 627 -12.03 -4.99 -22.75
CA LYS A 627 -11.39 -5.17 -24.05
C LYS A 627 -10.90 -3.85 -24.61
#